data_AF-A0A951RHE9-F1
#
_entry.id   AF-A0A951RHE9-F1
#
_cell.length_a   1.000
_cell.length_b   1.000
_cell.length_c   1.000
_cell.angle_alpha   90.00
_cell.angle_beta   90.00
_cell.angle_gamma   90.00
#
_symmetry.space_group_name_H-M   'P 1'
#
loop_
_entity.id
_entity.type
_entity.pdbx_description
1 polymer ?
#
loop_
_entity_poly.entity_id
_entity_poly.type
_entity_poly.pdbx_seq_one_letter_code
_entity_poly.pdbx_strand_id
1 'polypeptide(L)'
;MHQDLMLNLFKNIFKSKKNSSTKKSGYHHLKNIISGPKVIIDGKVFVKVKLRFVDTLDFNITRFVDRLETEIESQKLEIERQSCLLAENEKLIHDLQTLNVNLLHDLKAKPLRLREKISTLTAENKNKKKEVSSVQDECYRLKEKINQLNAQTIKAQNIVTEKDNTIKSLEQTISWLKASDKGIISLVNSNTRLRKKLKATRATVEAITNECDKRDSMIQFLTKKIRDYEQLVYMLETKLLEEKKEAE
;
A
#
# COMPACT_ATOMS: atom_id res chain seq x y z
N MET A 1 -15.99 -1.55 75.30
CA MET A 1 -15.20 -0.37 75.75
C MET A 1 -16.04 0.89 76.00
N HIS A 2 -17.18 1.13 75.33
CA HIS A 2 -18.00 2.34 75.60
C HIS A 2 -18.92 2.26 76.84
N GLN A 3 -19.31 1.06 77.31
CA GLN A 3 -20.17 0.92 78.50
C GLN A 3 -19.44 1.21 79.83
N ASP A 4 -18.14 0.93 79.93
CA ASP A 4 -17.35 1.18 81.15
C ASP A 4 -17.06 2.68 81.40
N LEU A 5 -17.03 3.48 80.33
CA LEU A 5 -16.86 4.93 80.44
C LEU A 5 -18.12 5.62 80.98
N MET A 6 -19.31 5.11 80.66
CA MET A 6 -20.58 5.66 81.14
C MET A 6 -20.84 5.34 82.63
N LEU A 7 -20.43 4.15 83.11
CA LEU A 7 -20.58 3.78 84.52
C LEU A 7 -19.65 4.58 85.46
N ASN A 8 -18.47 4.99 84.98
CA ASN A 8 -17.53 5.78 85.77
C ASN A 8 -17.93 7.26 85.89
N LEU A 9 -18.63 7.81 84.91
CA LEU A 9 -19.17 9.17 85.00
C LEU A 9 -20.30 9.28 86.05
N PHE A 10 -21.18 8.27 86.12
CA PHE A 10 -22.29 8.25 87.08
C PHE A 10 -21.84 8.08 88.54
N LYS A 11 -20.73 7.36 88.81
CA LYS A 11 -20.21 7.16 90.17
C LYS A 11 -19.57 8.42 90.78
N ASN A 12 -19.12 9.37 89.97
CA ASN A 12 -18.48 10.59 90.45
C ASN A 12 -19.47 11.71 90.81
N ILE A 13 -20.70 11.65 90.32
CA ILE A 13 -21.73 12.66 90.59
C ILE A 13 -22.39 12.47 91.98
N PHE A 14 -22.37 11.27 92.55
CA PHE A 14 -23.07 10.94 93.81
C PHE A 14 -22.19 10.88 95.09
N LYS A 15 -20.92 11.30 95.05
CA LYS A 15 -20.10 11.43 96.27
C LYS A 15 -20.45 12.70 97.05
N SER A 16 -21.63 12.66 97.67
CA SER A 16 -22.09 13.66 98.64
C SER A 16 -21.21 13.60 99.91
N LYS A 17 -20.78 14.80 100.28
CA LYS A 17 -19.89 15.13 101.39
C LYS A 17 -20.69 15.03 102.70
N LYS A 18 -20.54 13.94 103.45
CA LYS A 18 -21.00 13.85 104.85
C LYS A 18 -20.16 14.80 105.72
N ASN A 19 -20.66 16.02 105.91
CA ASN A 19 -20.20 16.91 106.97
C ASN A 19 -21.11 16.74 108.18
N SER A 20 -20.64 15.99 109.18
CA SER A 20 -21.17 16.00 110.53
C SER A 20 -20.61 17.20 111.29
N SER A 21 -21.44 18.20 111.55
CA SER A 21 -21.14 19.24 112.55
C SER A 21 -22.37 19.50 113.42
N THR A 22 -22.55 18.67 114.44
CA THR A 22 -23.37 18.98 115.60
C THR A 22 -22.67 20.06 116.42
N LYS A 23 -22.91 21.33 116.10
CA LYS A 23 -22.70 22.45 117.02
C LYS A 23 -24.04 23.16 117.20
N LYS A 24 -24.53 23.13 118.44
CA LYS A 24 -25.69 23.87 118.95
C LYS A 24 -25.58 25.35 118.58
N SER A 25 -26.12 25.76 117.44
CA SER A 25 -26.35 27.18 117.16
C SER A 25 -27.63 27.57 117.89
N GLY A 26 -27.49 28.21 119.05
CA GLY A 26 -28.62 28.87 119.71
C GLY A 26 -29.29 29.78 118.69
N TYR A 27 -30.57 29.52 118.41
CA TYR A 27 -31.34 30.17 117.38
C TYR A 27 -31.35 31.70 117.60
N HIS A 28 -30.46 32.41 116.92
CA HIS A 28 -30.32 33.87 117.02
C HIS A 28 -31.63 34.61 116.72
N HIS A 29 -32.49 34.01 115.89
CA HIS A 29 -33.81 34.51 115.51
C HIS A 29 -34.89 34.35 116.59
N LEU A 30 -34.63 33.58 117.66
CA LEU A 30 -35.55 33.43 118.80
C LEU A 30 -35.16 34.29 120.01
N LYS A 31 -34.00 34.98 120.00
CA LYS A 31 -33.58 35.87 121.11
C LYS A 31 -34.61 36.97 121.39
N ASN A 32 -35.28 37.46 120.37
CA ASN A 32 -36.31 38.51 120.49
C ASN A 32 -37.64 38.01 121.07
N ILE A 33 -37.83 36.70 121.27
CA ILE A 33 -39.04 36.17 121.94
C ILE A 33 -38.96 36.40 123.46
N ILE A 34 -37.75 36.41 124.03
CA ILE A 34 -37.56 36.55 125.49
C ILE A 34 -37.51 38.03 125.89
N SER A 35 -36.90 38.89 125.06
CA SER A 35 -36.68 40.32 125.37
C SER A 35 -37.44 41.29 124.45
N GLY A 36 -38.31 40.79 123.58
CA GLY A 36 -39.05 41.64 122.63
C GLY A 36 -40.17 42.44 123.29
N PRO A 37 -40.64 43.52 122.66
CA PRO A 37 -41.76 44.30 123.16
C PRO A 37 -43.00 43.42 123.31
N LYS A 38 -43.52 43.37 124.53
CA LYS A 38 -44.67 42.54 124.90
C LYS A 38 -45.96 43.33 124.78
N VAL A 39 -47.02 42.65 124.35
CA VAL A 39 -48.36 43.22 124.22
C VAL A 39 -49.31 42.33 125.01
N ILE A 40 -50.18 42.94 125.82
CA ILE A 40 -51.13 42.22 126.66
C ILE A 40 -52.47 42.20 125.93
N ILE A 41 -53.00 41.01 125.74
CA ILE A 41 -54.32 40.79 125.11
C ILE A 41 -55.08 39.84 126.05
N ASP A 42 -56.26 40.27 126.50
CA ASP A 42 -57.13 39.51 127.42
C ASP A 42 -56.42 38.96 128.66
N GLY A 43 -55.60 39.81 129.29
CA GLY A 43 -54.85 39.48 130.50
C GLY A 43 -53.65 38.57 130.29
N LYS A 44 -53.35 38.12 129.06
CA LYS A 44 -52.19 37.27 128.74
C LYS A 44 -51.14 38.05 127.94
N VAL A 45 -49.87 37.80 128.25
CA VAL A 45 -48.74 38.54 127.70
C VAL A 45 -48.15 37.82 126.48
N PHE A 46 -48.13 38.47 125.33
CA PHE A 46 -47.56 37.97 124.07
C PHE A 46 -46.38 38.82 123.62
N VAL A 47 -45.46 38.28 122.81
CA VAL A 47 -44.29 39.01 122.31
C VAL A 47 -44.45 39.30 120.82
N LYS A 48 -44.28 40.57 120.42
CA LYS A 48 -44.40 40.98 119.02
C LYS A 48 -43.13 40.61 118.25
N VAL A 49 -43.23 39.62 117.35
CA VAL A 49 -42.11 39.20 116.49
C VAL A 49 -42.24 39.82 115.11
N LYS A 50 -41.22 40.57 114.67
CA LYS A 50 -41.15 41.13 113.31
C LYS A 50 -40.39 40.16 112.41
N LEU A 51 -41.13 39.40 111.60
CA LEU A 51 -40.55 38.50 110.60
C LEU A 51 -40.03 39.33 109.41
N ARG A 52 -38.78 39.12 109.00
CA ARG A 52 -38.27 39.58 107.70
C ARG A 52 -38.13 38.36 106.81
N PHE A 53 -38.93 38.29 105.74
CA PHE A 53 -38.68 37.34 104.67
C PHE A 53 -37.54 37.89 103.84
N VAL A 54 -36.44 37.15 103.73
CA VAL A 54 -35.34 37.49 102.83
C VAL A 54 -35.54 36.61 101.61
N ASP A 55 -35.83 37.20 100.45
CA ASP A 55 -35.76 36.53 99.15
C ASP A 55 -34.29 36.23 98.84
N THR A 56 -33.75 35.20 99.48
CA THR A 56 -32.49 34.60 99.04
C THR A 56 -32.83 33.54 98.00
N LEU A 57 -32.99 33.95 96.74
CA LEU A 57 -32.58 33.05 95.67
C LEU A 57 -31.12 32.72 95.95
N ASP A 58 -30.88 31.48 96.37
CA ASP A 58 -29.61 30.98 96.86
C ASP A 58 -28.51 31.27 95.81
N PHE A 59 -27.45 32.01 96.16
CA PHE A 59 -26.33 32.38 95.26
C PHE A 59 -25.75 31.16 94.51
N ASN A 60 -25.88 29.97 95.10
CA ASN A 60 -25.48 28.70 94.50
C ASN A 60 -26.34 28.27 93.31
N ILE A 61 -27.64 28.62 93.31
CA ILE A 61 -28.58 28.31 92.24
C ILE A 61 -28.28 29.19 91.02
N THR A 62 -28.07 30.49 91.20
CA THR A 62 -27.71 31.40 90.08
C THR A 62 -26.44 30.93 89.37
N ARG A 63 -25.37 30.61 90.12
CA ARG A 63 -24.11 30.09 89.55
C ARG A 63 -24.26 28.71 88.88
N PHE A 64 -25.27 27.94 89.26
CA PHE A 64 -25.58 26.67 88.61
C PHE A 64 -26.33 26.90 87.29
N VAL A 65 -27.30 27.82 87.28
CA VAL A 65 -28.01 28.26 86.07
C VAL A 65 -27.04 28.85 85.05
N ASP A 66 -26.15 29.77 85.45
CA ASP A 66 -25.15 30.37 84.55
C ASP A 66 -24.28 29.29 83.89
N ARG A 67 -23.90 28.24 84.63
CA ARG A 67 -23.11 27.11 84.09
C ARG A 67 -23.89 26.30 83.07
N LEU A 68 -25.16 26.00 83.36
CA LEU A 68 -26.04 25.31 82.42
C LEU A 68 -26.26 26.14 81.15
N GLU A 69 -26.43 27.45 81.28
CA GLU A 69 -26.58 28.35 80.14
C GLU A 69 -25.33 28.36 79.27
N THR A 70 -24.13 28.44 79.85
CA THR A 70 -22.88 28.34 79.09
C THR A 70 -22.69 26.98 78.43
N GLU A 71 -23.13 25.90 79.09
CA GLU A 71 -23.05 24.55 78.55
C GLU A 71 -24.03 24.36 77.39
N ILE A 72 -25.25 24.86 77.53
CA ILE A 72 -26.25 24.88 76.45
C ILE A 72 -25.73 25.67 75.25
N GLU A 73 -25.13 26.83 75.48
CA GLU A 73 -24.61 27.65 74.39
C GLU A 73 -23.42 26.98 73.70
N SER A 74 -22.53 26.35 74.46
CA SER A 74 -21.44 25.53 73.90
C SER A 74 -21.98 24.33 73.10
N GLN A 75 -23.05 23.68 73.58
CA GLN A 75 -23.67 22.55 72.88
C GLN A 75 -24.36 22.99 71.59
N LYS A 76 -25.02 24.15 71.56
CA LYS A 76 -25.61 24.71 70.33
C LYS A 76 -24.55 24.96 69.26
N LEU A 77 -23.42 25.57 69.64
CA LEU A 77 -22.30 25.81 68.71
C LEU A 77 -21.74 24.50 68.15
N GLU A 78 -21.65 23.45 68.97
CA GLU A 78 -21.21 22.13 68.49
C GLU A 78 -22.25 21.49 67.55
N ILE A 79 -23.55 21.64 67.81
CA ILE A 79 -24.61 21.17 66.90
C ILE A 79 -24.54 21.89 65.55
N GLU A 80 -24.33 23.20 65.53
CA GLU A 80 -24.17 23.97 64.30
C GLU A 80 -22.94 23.51 63.52
N ARG A 81 -21.80 23.33 64.21
CA ARG A 81 -20.57 22.80 63.62
C ARG A 81 -20.78 21.41 63.01
N GLN A 82 -21.45 20.51 63.72
CA GLN A 82 -21.76 19.16 63.23
C GLN A 82 -22.71 19.20 62.03
N SER A 83 -23.68 20.11 62.03
CA SER A 83 -24.61 20.30 60.91
C SER A 83 -23.87 20.78 59.66
N CYS A 84 -22.92 21.71 59.80
CA CYS A 84 -22.06 22.15 58.70
C CYS A 84 -21.21 21.00 58.13
N LEU A 85 -20.60 20.18 59.00
CA LEU A 85 -19.81 19.02 58.57
C LEU A 85 -20.65 17.96 57.88
N LEU A 86 -21.91 17.76 58.31
CA LEU A 86 -22.84 16.85 57.65
C LEU A 86 -23.16 17.33 56.23
N ALA A 87 -23.47 18.61 56.05
CA ALA A 87 -23.74 19.18 54.72
C ALA A 87 -22.54 19.06 53.78
N GLU A 88 -21.32 19.27 54.29
CA GLU A 88 -20.09 19.08 53.51
C GLU A 88 -19.87 17.62 53.11
N ASN A 89 -20.10 16.68 54.04
CA ASN A 89 -20.00 15.24 53.75
C ASN A 89 -21.06 14.79 52.74
N GLU A 90 -22.30 15.29 52.81
CA GLU A 90 -23.35 15.01 51.83
C GLU A 90 -22.94 15.46 50.43
N LYS A 91 -22.35 16.65 50.32
CA LYS A 91 -21.82 17.16 49.05
C LYS A 91 -20.69 16.29 48.51
N LEU A 92 -19.73 15.91 49.36
CA LEU A 92 -18.62 15.01 48.97
C LEU A 92 -19.13 13.65 48.50
N ILE A 93 -20.13 13.09 49.18
CA ILE A 93 -20.77 11.83 48.78
C ILE A 93 -21.42 11.98 47.40
N HIS A 94 -22.13 13.08 47.16
CA HIS A 94 -22.77 13.33 45.87
C HIS A 94 -21.76 13.48 44.72
N ASP A 95 -20.67 14.22 44.96
CA ASP A 95 -19.59 14.41 43.98
C ASP A 95 -18.91 13.07 43.65
N LEU A 96 -18.64 12.24 44.67
CA LEU A 96 -18.07 10.90 44.51
C LEU A 96 -19.00 9.95 43.73
N GLN A 97 -20.31 10.01 44.00
CA GLN A 97 -21.29 9.21 43.25
C GLN A 97 -21.32 9.61 41.78
N THR A 98 -21.35 10.92 41.50
CA THR A 98 -21.33 11.45 40.13
C THR A 98 -20.07 11.02 39.39
N LEU A 99 -18.90 11.16 40.03
CA LEU A 99 -17.63 10.73 39.46
C LEU A 99 -17.61 9.22 39.19
N ASN A 100 -18.10 8.40 40.12
CA ASN A 100 -18.16 6.94 39.95
C ASN A 100 -19.05 6.53 38.78
N VAL A 101 -20.21 7.15 38.60
CA VAL A 101 -21.11 6.87 37.48
C VAL A 101 -20.43 7.21 36.15
N ASN A 102 -19.79 8.38 36.07
CA ASN A 102 -19.08 8.83 34.86
C ASN A 102 -17.91 7.91 34.52
N LEU A 103 -17.10 7.55 35.52
CA LEU A 103 -15.97 6.61 35.34
C LEU A 103 -16.46 5.24 34.90
N LEU A 104 -17.53 4.71 35.49
CA LEU A 104 -18.11 3.43 35.11
C LEU A 104 -18.60 3.45 33.65
N HIS A 105 -19.26 4.54 33.24
CA HIS A 105 -19.70 4.71 31.87
C HIS A 105 -18.51 4.74 30.90
N ASP A 106 -17.48 5.54 31.19
CA ASP A 106 -16.28 5.64 30.36
C ASP A 106 -15.52 4.32 30.25
N LEU A 107 -15.37 3.61 31.36
CA LEU A 107 -14.71 2.30 31.42
C LEU A 107 -15.47 1.24 30.65
N LYS A 108 -16.79 1.36 30.49
CA LYS A 108 -17.60 0.45 29.66
C LYS A 108 -17.58 0.85 28.18
N ALA A 109 -17.74 2.14 27.89
CA ALA A 109 -17.89 2.62 26.53
C ALA A 109 -16.57 2.63 25.73
N LYS A 110 -15.46 3.04 26.34
CA LYS A 110 -14.16 3.15 25.64
C LYS A 110 -13.67 1.80 25.10
N PRO A 111 -13.65 0.70 25.89
CA PRO A 111 -13.20 -0.59 25.38
C PRO A 111 -14.09 -1.15 24.28
N LEU A 112 -15.41 -0.93 24.33
CA LEU A 112 -16.33 -1.35 23.29
C LEU A 112 -16.04 -0.64 21.96
N ARG A 113 -15.92 0.69 21.98
CA ARG A 113 -15.54 1.47 20.79
C ARG A 113 -14.19 1.06 20.23
N LEU A 114 -13.21 0.79 21.09
CA LEU A 114 -11.90 0.30 20.67
C LEU A 114 -11.97 -1.10 20.07
N ARG A 115 -12.79 -2.00 20.64
CA ARG A 115 -12.99 -3.35 20.11
C ARG A 115 -13.65 -3.32 18.73
N GLU A 116 -14.65 -2.48 18.54
CA GLU A 116 -15.28 -2.26 17.23
C GLU A 116 -14.26 -1.73 16.22
N LYS A 117 -13.48 -0.72 16.60
CA LYS A 117 -12.42 -0.17 15.74
C LYS A 117 -11.34 -1.20 15.40
N ILE A 118 -10.95 -2.05 16.34
CA ILE A 118 -10.00 -3.15 16.08
C ILE A 118 -10.62 -4.16 15.10
N SER A 119 -11.90 -4.50 15.28
CA SER A 119 -12.61 -5.43 14.39
C SER A 119 -12.68 -4.91 12.96
N THR A 120 -13.05 -3.63 12.76
CA THR A 120 -13.11 -3.02 11.43
C THR A 120 -11.73 -2.96 10.78
N LEU A 121 -10.71 -2.49 11.50
CA LEU A 121 -9.33 -2.45 11.00
C LEU A 121 -8.79 -3.85 10.67
N THR A 122 -9.16 -4.87 11.45
CA THR A 122 -8.76 -6.26 11.17
C THR A 122 -9.39 -6.78 9.88
N ALA A 123 -10.67 -6.49 9.66
CA ALA A 123 -11.37 -6.86 8.43
C ALA A 123 -10.79 -6.14 7.20
N GLU A 124 -10.55 -4.83 7.30
CA GLU A 124 -9.90 -4.04 6.25
C GLU A 124 -8.51 -4.59 5.93
N ASN A 125 -7.70 -4.89 6.94
CA ASN A 125 -6.35 -5.43 6.75
C ASN A 125 -6.39 -6.81 6.08
N LYS A 126 -7.37 -7.66 6.42
CA LYS A 126 -7.59 -8.94 5.74
C LYS A 126 -7.94 -8.76 4.27
N ASN A 127 -8.77 -7.77 3.93
CA ASN A 127 -9.12 -7.46 2.54
C ASN A 127 -7.90 -6.92 1.77
N LYS A 128 -7.17 -5.96 2.33
CA LYS A 128 -5.93 -5.44 1.73
C LYS A 128 -4.89 -6.52 1.49
N LYS A 129 -4.75 -7.50 2.41
CA LYS A 129 -3.86 -8.65 2.20
C LYS A 129 -4.26 -9.50 0.99
N LYS A 130 -5.56 -9.69 0.77
CA LYS A 130 -6.06 -10.42 -0.41
C LYS A 130 -5.79 -9.65 -1.70
N GLU A 131 -6.02 -8.33 -1.69
CA GLU A 131 -5.73 -7.46 -2.84
C GLU A 131 -4.24 -7.49 -3.19
N VAL A 132 -3.35 -7.38 -2.20
CA VAL A 132 -1.90 -7.50 -2.39
C VAL A 132 -1.51 -8.85 -3.00
N SER A 133 -2.08 -9.95 -2.50
CA SER A 133 -1.84 -11.29 -3.06
C SER A 133 -2.28 -11.37 -4.53
N SER A 134 -3.46 -10.83 -4.86
CA SER A 134 -3.99 -10.83 -6.23
C SER A 134 -3.10 -10.02 -7.18
N VAL A 135 -2.63 -8.85 -6.75
CA VAL A 135 -1.71 -8.02 -7.53
C VAL A 135 -0.37 -8.73 -7.73
N GLN A 136 0.13 -9.40 -6.69
CA GLN A 136 1.37 -10.16 -6.76
C GLN A 136 1.27 -11.32 -7.77
N ASP A 137 0.16 -12.07 -7.77
CA ASP A 137 -0.08 -13.14 -8.75
C ASP A 137 -0.15 -12.60 -10.18
N GLU A 138 -0.79 -11.44 -10.38
CA GLU A 138 -0.83 -10.78 -11.67
C GLU A 138 0.56 -10.33 -12.14
N CYS A 139 1.39 -9.78 -11.25
CA CYS A 139 2.77 -9.44 -11.55
C CYS A 139 3.59 -10.66 -12.01
N TYR A 140 3.43 -11.82 -11.35
CA TYR A 140 4.09 -13.05 -11.79
C TYR A 140 3.63 -13.49 -13.18
N ARG A 141 2.32 -13.44 -13.45
CA ARG A 141 1.75 -13.79 -14.76
C ARG A 141 2.26 -12.87 -15.87
N LEU A 142 2.33 -11.56 -15.60
CA LEU A 142 2.85 -10.58 -16.56
C LEU A 142 4.36 -10.76 -16.81
N LYS A 143 5.14 -11.05 -15.76
CA LYS A 143 6.57 -11.35 -15.90
C LYS A 143 6.81 -12.55 -16.80
N GLU A 144 6.03 -13.61 -16.63
CA GLU A 144 6.11 -14.79 -17.49
C GLU A 144 5.72 -14.47 -18.94
N LYS A 145 4.68 -13.65 -19.13
CA LYS A 145 4.30 -13.21 -20.48
C LYS A 145 5.40 -12.39 -21.18
N ILE A 146 6.10 -11.53 -20.44
CA ILE A 146 7.24 -10.77 -20.96
C ILE A 146 8.37 -11.72 -21.40
N ASN A 147 8.69 -12.74 -20.60
CA ASN A 147 9.71 -13.73 -20.96
C ASN A 147 9.35 -14.47 -22.25
N GLN A 148 8.09 -14.88 -22.40
CA GLN A 148 7.60 -15.54 -23.61
C GLN A 148 7.70 -14.63 -24.84
N LEU A 149 7.30 -13.36 -24.70
CA LEU A 149 7.40 -12.38 -25.80
C LEU A 149 8.87 -12.13 -26.18
N ASN A 150 9.76 -11.98 -25.21
CA ASN A 150 11.20 -11.83 -25.47
C ASN A 150 11.77 -13.03 -26.24
N ALA A 151 11.38 -14.25 -25.85
CA ALA A 151 11.81 -15.46 -26.57
C ALA A 151 11.28 -15.49 -28.03
N GLN A 152 10.05 -15.01 -28.27
CA GLN A 152 9.50 -14.87 -29.62
C GLN A 152 10.24 -13.81 -30.43
N THR A 153 10.57 -12.67 -29.83
CA THR A 153 11.34 -11.60 -30.47
C THR A 153 12.73 -12.09 -30.90
N ILE A 154 13.44 -12.83 -30.04
CA ILE A 154 14.75 -13.41 -30.38
C ILE A 154 14.63 -14.38 -31.56
N LYS A 155 13.61 -15.26 -31.57
CA LYS A 155 13.37 -16.17 -32.69
C LYS A 155 13.10 -15.41 -34.00
N ALA A 156 12.26 -14.38 -33.95
CA ALA A 156 11.98 -13.55 -35.12
C ALA A 156 13.23 -12.84 -35.63
N GLN A 157 14.05 -12.30 -34.73
CA GLN A 157 15.32 -11.64 -35.09
C GLN A 157 16.26 -12.61 -35.81
N ASN A 158 16.40 -13.84 -35.32
CA ASN A 158 17.24 -14.85 -35.97
C ASN A 158 16.74 -15.16 -37.38
N ILE A 159 15.43 -15.32 -37.56
CA ILE A 159 14.82 -15.55 -38.89
C ILE A 159 15.15 -14.38 -39.84
N VAL A 160 15.02 -13.13 -39.37
CA VAL A 160 15.38 -11.95 -40.18
C VAL A 160 16.85 -12.01 -40.61
N THR A 161 17.77 -12.30 -39.68
CA THR A 161 19.20 -12.39 -40.01
C THR A 161 19.52 -13.52 -41.00
N GLU A 162 18.85 -14.68 -40.89
CA GLU A 162 18.98 -15.77 -41.86
C GLU A 162 18.49 -15.35 -43.24
N LYS A 163 17.34 -14.67 -43.31
CA LYS A 163 16.78 -14.16 -44.56
C LYS A 163 17.69 -13.12 -45.20
N ASP A 164 18.24 -12.18 -44.44
CA ASP A 164 19.20 -11.19 -44.94
C ASP A 164 20.45 -11.85 -45.53
N ASN A 165 20.97 -12.91 -44.88
CA ASN A 165 22.11 -13.66 -45.39
C ASN A 165 21.76 -14.38 -46.70
N THR A 166 20.57 -14.99 -46.80
CA THR A 166 20.13 -15.59 -48.07
C THR A 166 19.96 -14.56 -49.18
N ILE A 167 19.44 -13.37 -48.88
CA ILE A 167 19.31 -12.28 -49.85
C ILE A 167 20.69 -11.89 -50.38
N LYS A 168 21.68 -11.66 -49.50
CA LYS A 168 23.06 -11.33 -49.92
C LYS A 168 23.67 -12.41 -50.84
N SER A 169 23.47 -13.69 -50.51
CA SER A 169 23.96 -14.79 -51.34
C SER A 169 23.29 -14.83 -52.72
N LEU A 170 21.98 -14.58 -52.78
CA LEU A 170 21.24 -14.50 -54.03
C LEU A 170 21.67 -13.28 -54.86
N GLU A 171 21.90 -12.13 -54.24
CA GLU A 171 22.42 -10.93 -54.92
C GLU A 171 23.79 -11.18 -55.56
N GLN A 172 24.70 -11.86 -54.86
CA GLN A 172 26.00 -12.28 -55.41
C GLN A 172 25.83 -13.22 -56.60
N THR A 173 24.92 -14.19 -56.49
CA THR A 173 24.62 -15.13 -57.58
C THR A 173 24.07 -14.41 -58.82
N ILE A 174 23.15 -13.46 -58.63
CA ILE A 174 22.62 -12.63 -59.72
C ILE A 174 23.73 -11.80 -60.38
N SER A 175 24.64 -11.23 -59.60
CA SER A 175 25.78 -10.47 -60.12
C SER A 175 26.67 -11.34 -61.01
N TRP A 176 27.00 -12.55 -60.56
CA TRP A 176 27.78 -13.51 -61.34
C TRP A 176 27.06 -13.91 -62.64
N LEU A 177 25.76 -14.22 -62.57
CA LEU A 177 24.97 -14.56 -63.75
C LEU A 177 24.95 -13.42 -64.78
N LYS A 178 24.78 -12.16 -64.33
CA LYS A 178 24.85 -10.98 -65.20
C LYS A 178 26.21 -10.83 -65.89
N ALA A 179 27.30 -11.12 -65.18
CA ALA A 179 28.64 -11.09 -65.76
C ALA A 179 28.83 -12.20 -66.81
N SER A 180 28.34 -13.41 -66.51
CA SER A 180 28.38 -14.55 -67.42
C SER A 180 27.58 -14.29 -68.70
N ASP A 181 26.38 -13.72 -68.58
CA ASP A 181 25.52 -13.36 -69.72
C ASP A 181 26.19 -12.36 -70.67
N LYS A 182 26.88 -11.34 -70.14
CA LYS A 182 27.71 -10.43 -70.94
C LYS A 182 28.79 -11.18 -71.73
N GLY A 183 29.43 -12.17 -71.10
CA GLY A 183 30.40 -13.05 -71.74
C GLY A 183 29.79 -13.83 -72.91
N ILE A 184 28.61 -14.43 -72.70
CA ILE A 184 27.87 -15.15 -73.74
C ILE A 184 27.51 -14.24 -74.90
N ILE A 185 27.00 -13.03 -74.64
CA ILE A 185 26.68 -12.04 -75.68
C ILE A 185 27.93 -11.73 -76.54
N SER A 186 29.11 -11.60 -75.92
CA SER A 186 30.36 -11.35 -76.65
C SER A 186 30.75 -12.53 -77.57
N LEU A 187 30.53 -13.77 -77.12
CA LEU A 187 30.77 -14.98 -77.91
C LEU A 187 29.77 -15.09 -79.07
N VAL A 188 28.50 -14.81 -78.84
CA VAL A 188 27.46 -14.78 -79.88
C VAL A 188 27.83 -13.76 -80.97
N ASN A 189 28.23 -12.54 -80.57
CA ASN A 189 28.68 -11.50 -81.50
C ASN A 189 29.93 -11.93 -82.31
N SER A 190 30.85 -12.65 -81.69
CA SER A 190 32.02 -13.20 -82.40
C SER A 190 31.60 -14.27 -83.40
N ASN A 191 30.71 -15.17 -83.02
CA ASN A 191 30.20 -16.23 -83.88
C ASN A 191 29.40 -15.67 -85.08
N THR A 192 28.58 -14.62 -84.88
CA THR A 192 27.88 -13.96 -85.99
C THR A 192 28.85 -13.34 -87.00
N ARG A 193 29.97 -12.74 -86.56
CA ARG A 193 31.04 -12.25 -87.45
C ARG A 193 31.70 -13.39 -88.23
N LEU A 194 32.01 -14.49 -87.56
CA LEU A 194 32.59 -15.68 -88.20
C LEU A 194 31.63 -16.26 -89.24
N ARG A 195 30.33 -16.36 -88.95
CA ARG A 195 29.31 -16.80 -89.92
C ARG A 195 29.25 -15.91 -91.16
N LYS A 196 29.38 -14.58 -91.01
CA LYS A 196 29.46 -13.65 -92.15
C LYS A 196 30.70 -13.91 -93.02
N LYS A 197 31.87 -14.09 -92.39
CA LYS A 197 33.11 -14.46 -93.09
C LYS A 197 32.99 -15.81 -93.82
N LEU A 198 32.36 -16.79 -93.18
CA LEU A 198 32.11 -18.09 -93.77
C LEU A 198 31.18 -17.99 -95.00
N LYS A 199 30.13 -17.17 -94.93
CA LYS A 199 29.24 -16.93 -96.08
C LYS A 199 29.98 -16.28 -97.26
N ALA A 200 30.83 -15.29 -96.98
CA ALA A 200 31.64 -14.62 -98.00
C ALA A 200 32.62 -15.60 -98.67
N THR A 201 33.33 -16.40 -97.88
CA THR A 201 34.26 -17.42 -98.40
C THR A 201 33.56 -18.51 -99.20
N ARG A 202 32.35 -18.94 -98.82
CA ARG A 202 31.53 -19.85 -99.63
C ARG A 202 31.18 -19.24 -100.99
N ALA A 203 30.76 -17.98 -101.03
CA ALA A 203 30.44 -17.30 -102.29
C ALA A 203 31.67 -17.18 -103.20
N THR A 204 32.86 -16.92 -102.65
CA THR A 204 34.10 -16.91 -103.44
C THR A 204 34.46 -18.30 -103.98
N VAL A 205 34.28 -19.35 -103.18
CA VAL A 205 34.52 -20.73 -103.64
C VAL A 205 33.55 -21.08 -104.77
N GLU A 206 32.26 -20.77 -104.62
CA GLU A 206 31.24 -20.99 -105.66
C GLU A 206 31.58 -20.25 -106.96
N ALA A 207 32.06 -19.00 -106.88
CA ALA A 207 32.51 -18.25 -108.04
C ALA A 207 33.71 -18.93 -108.75
N ILE A 208 34.69 -19.41 -107.97
CA ILE A 208 35.86 -20.14 -108.50
C ILE A 208 35.42 -21.45 -109.15
N THR A 209 34.54 -22.23 -108.49
CA THR A 209 34.02 -23.49 -109.04
C THR A 209 33.33 -23.26 -110.39
N ASN A 210 32.45 -22.27 -110.49
CA ASN A 210 31.80 -21.91 -111.74
C ASN A 210 32.80 -21.47 -112.83
N GLU A 211 33.91 -20.84 -112.47
CA GLU A 211 34.97 -20.48 -113.42
C GLU A 211 35.76 -21.72 -113.87
N CYS A 212 36.07 -22.65 -112.97
CA CYS A 212 36.66 -23.95 -113.30
C CYS A 212 35.76 -24.73 -114.27
N ASP A 213 34.46 -24.83 -114.01
CA ASP A 213 33.52 -25.54 -114.90
C ASP A 213 33.50 -24.97 -116.33
N LYS A 214 33.59 -23.64 -116.46
CA LYS A 214 33.72 -22.96 -117.77
C LYS A 214 35.05 -23.31 -118.45
N ARG A 215 36.16 -23.30 -117.70
CA ARG A 215 37.48 -23.68 -118.23
C ARG A 215 37.49 -25.14 -118.66
N ASP A 216 36.89 -26.05 -117.90
CA ASP A 216 36.77 -27.46 -118.24
C ASP A 216 35.94 -27.66 -119.51
N SER A 217 34.82 -26.92 -119.66
CA SER A 217 34.03 -26.91 -120.88
C SER A 217 34.85 -26.41 -122.10
N MET A 218 35.67 -25.38 -121.92
CA MET A 218 36.58 -24.88 -122.96
C MET A 218 37.66 -25.90 -123.30
N ILE A 219 38.26 -26.56 -122.30
CA ILE A 219 39.24 -27.63 -122.51
C ILE A 219 38.61 -28.75 -123.33
N GLN A 220 37.41 -29.24 -122.96
CA GLN A 220 36.69 -30.26 -123.73
C GLN A 220 36.44 -29.84 -125.19
N PHE A 221 36.03 -28.59 -125.42
CA PHE A 221 35.86 -28.04 -126.76
C PHE A 221 37.17 -28.03 -127.56
N LEU A 222 38.26 -27.54 -126.96
CA LEU A 222 39.58 -27.50 -127.60
C LEU A 222 40.13 -28.92 -127.86
N THR A 223 39.96 -29.85 -126.92
CA THR A 223 40.33 -31.27 -127.10
C THR A 223 39.58 -31.89 -128.28
N LYS A 224 38.29 -31.59 -128.44
CA LYS A 224 37.51 -32.03 -129.61
C LYS A 224 38.06 -31.45 -130.90
N LYS A 225 38.32 -30.14 -130.94
CA LYS A 225 38.94 -29.43 -132.08
C LYS A 225 40.29 -30.03 -132.47
N ILE A 226 41.16 -30.32 -131.50
CA ILE A 226 42.45 -30.97 -131.73
C ILE A 226 42.22 -32.34 -132.38
N ARG A 227 41.30 -33.16 -131.86
CA ARG A 227 40.97 -34.46 -132.44
C ARG A 227 40.45 -34.35 -133.88
N ASP A 228 39.60 -33.36 -134.17
CA ASP A 228 39.10 -33.11 -135.53
C ASP A 228 40.26 -32.72 -136.48
N TYR A 229 41.21 -31.90 -136.01
CA TYR A 229 42.41 -31.55 -136.77
C TYR A 229 43.38 -32.73 -136.95
N GLU A 230 43.59 -33.55 -135.92
CA GLU A 230 44.38 -34.79 -136.01
C GLU A 230 43.80 -35.74 -137.06
N GLN A 231 42.47 -35.89 -137.13
CA GLN A 231 41.79 -36.66 -138.17
C GLN A 231 41.98 -36.05 -139.57
N LEU A 232 41.88 -34.73 -139.70
CA LEU A 232 42.10 -34.06 -140.98
C LEU A 232 43.54 -34.25 -141.48
N VAL A 233 44.52 -34.11 -140.58
CA VAL A 233 45.94 -34.37 -140.88
C VAL A 233 46.11 -35.83 -141.34
N TYR A 234 45.54 -36.79 -140.62
CA TYR A 234 45.58 -38.20 -141.01
C TYR A 234 44.96 -38.44 -142.40
N MET A 235 43.82 -37.81 -142.72
CA MET A 235 43.21 -37.89 -144.06
C MET A 235 44.08 -37.26 -145.16
N LEU A 236 44.77 -36.15 -144.87
CA LEU A 236 45.67 -35.51 -145.82
C LEU A 236 46.95 -36.32 -146.02
N GLU A 237 47.51 -36.88 -144.95
CA GLU A 237 48.69 -37.77 -145.01
C GLU A 237 48.38 -39.05 -145.80
N THR A 238 47.20 -39.64 -145.62
CA THR A 238 46.75 -40.80 -146.41
C THR A 238 46.55 -40.45 -147.88
N LYS A 239 45.89 -39.33 -148.20
CA LYS A 239 45.79 -38.85 -149.59
C LYS A 239 47.15 -38.58 -150.23
N LEU A 240 48.08 -37.97 -149.49
CA LEU A 240 49.43 -37.69 -150.01
C LEU A 240 50.24 -38.96 -150.23
N LEU A 241 49.98 -40.02 -149.45
CA LEU A 241 50.55 -41.35 -149.67
C LEU A 241 49.94 -42.05 -150.90
N GLU A 242 48.64 -41.86 -151.15
CA GLU A 242 47.96 -42.33 -152.36
C GLU A 242 48.48 -41.60 -153.61
N GLU A 243 48.58 -40.27 -153.59
CA GLU A 243 49.16 -39.48 -154.69
C GLU A 243 50.63 -39.84 -154.96
N LYS A 244 51.42 -40.16 -153.93
CA LYS A 244 52.79 -40.65 -154.11
C LYS A 244 52.86 -42.04 -154.75
N LYS A 245 51.88 -42.92 -154.49
CA LYS A 245 51.79 -44.24 -155.13
C LYS A 245 51.31 -44.18 -156.58
N GLU A 246 50.59 -43.13 -156.98
CA GLU A 246 50.16 -42.89 -158.37
C GLU A 246 51.25 -42.22 -159.23
N ALA A 247 52.30 -41.69 -158.61
CA ALA A 247 53.43 -41.04 -159.28
C ALA A 247 54.67 -41.94 -159.48
N GLU A 248 54.64 -43.19 -159.01
CA GLU A 248 55.62 -44.26 -159.25
C GLU A 248 55.13 -45.26 -160.30
#